data_AF-A0A3M2KXR7-F1
#
_entry.id   AF-A0A3M2KXR7-F1
#
_cell.length_a   1.000
_cell.length_b   1.000
_cell.length_c   1.000
_cell.angle_alpha   90.00
_cell.angle_beta   90.00
_cell.angle_gamma   90.00
#
_symmetry.space_group_name_H-M   'P 1'
#
loop_
_entity.id
_entity.type
_entity.pdbx_description
1 polymer ?
#
loop_
_entity_poly.entity_id
_entity_poly.type
_entity_poly.pdbx_seq_one_letter_code
_entity_poly.pdbx_strand_id
1 'polypeptide(L)'
;MAIIGCGGSGKTTVGRRLADAIGTQITHLDAEFYDDEWNKLPADKFAARQEELVSADTWVIDGNYASTLPIRLRRATHVVFLDLPARTCLWGIAQRRMRYRGGQHTNGVYDRITWSFITYIWGYRREMAPRVR
;
A
#
# COMPACT_ATOMS: atom_id res chain seq x y z
N MET A 1 -12.02 5.60 2.15
CA MET A 1 -11.24 5.01 3.26
C MET A 1 -9.80 4.81 2.80
N ALA A 2 -8.84 5.28 3.59
CA ALA A 2 -7.42 5.09 3.28
C ALA A 2 -6.86 3.91 4.05
N ILE A 3 -6.09 3.04 3.39
CA ILE A 3 -5.42 1.90 4.01
C ILE A 3 -3.93 2.10 3.89
N ILE A 4 -3.26 2.05 5.04
CA ILE A 4 -1.84 2.36 5.17
C ILE A 4 -1.21 1.23 5.97
N GLY A 5 -0.06 0.74 5.50
CA GLY A 5 0.66 -0.28 6.22
C GLY A 5 1.91 -0.71 5.47
N CYS A 6 2.83 -1.32 6.21
CA CYS A 6 4.08 -1.82 5.64
C CYS A 6 3.81 -2.94 4.62
N GLY A 7 4.75 -3.14 3.70
CA GLY A 7 4.77 -4.34 2.85
C GLY A 7 4.74 -5.60 3.73
N GLY A 8 3.86 -6.55 3.40
CA GLY A 8 3.71 -7.78 4.21
C GLY A 8 2.73 -7.71 5.38
N SER A 9 2.17 -6.54 5.68
CA SER A 9 1.22 -6.37 6.80
C SER A 9 -0.16 -6.99 6.58
N GLY A 10 -0.45 -7.48 5.37
CA GLY A 10 -1.79 -7.97 5.01
C GLY A 10 -2.77 -6.86 4.61
N LYS A 11 -2.30 -5.62 4.40
CA LYS A 11 -3.09 -4.46 3.96
C LYS A 11 -4.02 -4.75 2.78
N THR A 12 -3.54 -5.49 1.79
CA THR A 12 -4.33 -5.90 0.62
C THR A 12 -5.48 -6.84 0.97
N THR A 13 -5.27 -7.77 1.91
CA THR A 13 -6.33 -8.68 2.38
C THR A 13 -7.38 -7.93 3.17
N VAL A 14 -6.95 -7.06 4.09
CA VAL A 14 -7.85 -6.21 4.88
C VAL A 14 -8.65 -5.28 3.97
N GLY A 15 -7.97 -4.67 2.99
CA GLY A 15 -8.60 -3.74 2.08
C GLY A 15 -9.63 -4.37 1.16
N ARG A 16 -9.37 -5.57 0.63
CA ARG A 16 -10.38 -6.31 -0.13
C ARG A 16 -11.63 -6.60 0.71
N ARG A 17 -11.44 -7.12 1.93
CA ARG A 17 -12.56 -7.41 2.82
C ARG A 17 -13.36 -6.17 3.19
N LEU A 18 -12.70 -5.03 3.39
CA LEU A 18 -13.38 -3.75 3.65
C LEU A 18 -14.14 -3.26 2.44
N ALA A 19 -13.52 -3.33 1.26
CA ALA A 19 -14.15 -2.93 0.01
C ALA A 19 -15.39 -3.78 -0.29
N ASP A 20 -15.28 -5.11 -0.12
CA ASP A 20 -16.41 -6.04 -0.25
C ASP A 20 -17.53 -5.73 0.76
N ALA A 21 -17.17 -5.45 2.02
CA ALA A 21 -18.14 -5.16 3.07
C ALA A 21 -18.94 -3.86 2.84
N ILE A 22 -18.36 -2.87 2.13
CA ILE A 22 -19.01 -1.60 1.83
C ILE A 22 -19.50 -1.51 0.36
N GLY A 23 -19.36 -2.59 -0.41
CA GLY A 23 -19.82 -2.67 -1.79
C GLY A 23 -19.06 -1.76 -2.77
N THR A 24 -17.75 -1.55 -2.56
CA THR A 24 -16.90 -0.76 -3.45
C THR A 24 -15.70 -1.56 -3.97
N GLN A 25 -14.99 -0.99 -4.94
CA GLN A 25 -13.75 -1.56 -5.44
C GLN A 25 -12.55 -1.00 -4.68
N ILE A 26 -11.53 -1.85 -4.49
CA ILE A 26 -10.25 -1.43 -3.93
C ILE A 26 -9.30 -0.99 -5.03
N THR A 27 -8.76 0.22 -4.89
CA THR A 27 -7.67 0.71 -5.74
C THR A 27 -6.33 0.49 -5.04
N HIS A 28 -5.43 -0.22 -5.69
CA HIS A 28 -4.05 -0.39 -5.21
C HIS A 28 -3.15 0.68 -5.84
N LEU A 29 -2.58 1.57 -5.03
CA LEU A 29 -1.72 2.66 -5.55
C LEU A 29 -0.48 2.16 -6.26
N ASP A 30 0.01 0.95 -5.92
CA ASP A 30 1.14 0.34 -6.61
C ASP A 30 0.82 0.10 -8.09
N ALA A 31 -0.46 -0.14 -8.46
CA ALA A 31 -0.90 -0.29 -9.84
C ALA A 31 -1.06 1.07 -10.54
N GLU A 32 -1.56 2.09 -9.83
CA GLU A 32 -1.71 3.46 -10.35
C GLU A 32 -0.39 4.24 -10.45
N PHE A 33 0.70 3.69 -9.92
CA PHE A 33 2.03 4.33 -9.97
C PHE A 33 2.75 4.10 -11.30
N TYR A 34 2.31 3.11 -12.08
CA TYR A 34 2.84 2.80 -13.40
C TYR A 34 1.77 3.08 -14.46
N ASP A 35 2.19 3.56 -15.62
CA ASP A 35 1.29 3.69 -16.77
C ASP A 35 1.14 2.33 -17.49
N ASP A 36 0.36 2.32 -18.57
CA ASP A 36 0.08 1.12 -19.36
C ASP A 36 1.35 0.51 -20.00
N GLU A 37 2.41 1.32 -20.14
CA GLU A 37 3.72 0.93 -20.65
C GLU A 37 4.71 0.56 -19.54
N TRP A 38 4.25 0.46 -18.28
CA TRP A 38 5.05 0.20 -17.09
C TRP A 38 6.08 1.29 -16.75
N ASN A 39 5.91 2.51 -17.25
CA ASN A 39 6.71 3.65 -16.86
C ASN A 39 6.18 4.26 -15.56
N LYS A 40 7.08 4.68 -14.67
CA LYS A 40 6.70 5.37 -13.44
C LYS A 40 6.01 6.69 -13.78
N LEU A 41 4.83 6.93 -13.22
CA LEU A 41 4.18 8.22 -13.39
C LEU A 41 5.03 9.33 -12.74
N PRO A 42 5.16 10.49 -13.42
CA PRO A 42 5.61 11.73 -12.80
C PRO A 42 4.82 12.01 -11.51
N ALA A 43 5.49 12.58 -10.51
CA ALA A 43 4.91 12.76 -9.16
C ALA A 43 3.65 13.64 -9.16
N ASP A 44 3.61 14.65 -10.02
CA ASP A 44 2.47 15.53 -10.27
C ASP A 44 1.28 14.77 -10.88
N LYS A 45 1.53 13.92 -11.90
CA LYS A 45 0.48 13.07 -12.50
C LYS A 45 -0.05 12.05 -11.50
N PHE A 46 0.83 11.43 -10.73
CA PHE A 46 0.44 10.48 -9.68
C PHE A 46 -0.38 11.14 -8.56
N ALA A 47 -0.06 12.39 -8.21
CA ALA A 47 -0.84 13.18 -7.26
C ALA A 47 -2.22 13.56 -7.83
N ALA A 48 -2.28 14.03 -9.08
CA ALA A 48 -3.53 14.35 -9.76
C ALA A 48 -4.46 13.12 -9.85
N ARG A 49 -3.89 11.96 -10.22
CA ARG A 49 -4.63 10.69 -10.25
C ARG A 49 -5.22 10.32 -8.90
N GLN A 50 -4.51 10.59 -7.81
CA GLN A 50 -5.03 10.37 -6.46
C GLN A 50 -6.14 11.34 -6.09
N GLU A 51 -6.06 12.60 -6.50
CA GLU A 51 -7.15 13.58 -6.29
C GLU A 51 -8.44 13.14 -7.01
N GLU A 52 -8.34 12.59 -8.22
CA GLU A 52 -9.47 11.98 -8.94
C GLU A 52 -10.06 10.79 -8.17
N LEU A 53 -9.21 9.84 -7.73
CA LEU A 53 -9.67 8.65 -7.02
C LEU A 53 -10.39 8.98 -5.70
N VAL A 54 -9.90 9.97 -4.94
CA VAL A 54 -10.52 10.37 -3.67
C VAL A 54 -11.73 11.28 -3.84
N SER A 55 -12.03 11.72 -5.08
CA SER A 55 -13.22 12.53 -5.40
C SER A 55 -14.50 11.71 -5.55
N ALA A 56 -14.39 10.39 -5.71
CA ALA A 56 -15.54 9.49 -5.72
C ALA A 56 -16.28 9.51 -4.38
N ASP A 57 -17.60 9.28 -4.39
CA ASP A 57 -18.43 9.25 -3.18
C ASP A 57 -18.02 8.12 -2.22
N THR A 58 -17.58 6.98 -2.77
CA THR A 58 -17.09 5.83 -2.02
C THR A 58 -15.82 5.31 -2.65
N TRP A 59 -14.74 5.22 -1.87
CA TRP A 59 -13.45 4.71 -2.32
C TRP A 59 -12.73 3.94 -1.22
N VAL A 60 -11.95 2.93 -1.60
CA VAL A 60 -10.97 2.27 -0.74
C VAL A 60 -9.64 2.26 -1.46
N ILE A 61 -8.66 2.99 -0.93
CA ILE A 61 -7.34 3.10 -1.55
C ILE A 61 -6.29 2.48 -0.62
N ASP A 62 -5.59 1.46 -1.13
CA ASP A 62 -4.47 0.78 -0.46
C ASP A 62 -3.15 1.29 -1.04
N GLY A 63 -2.34 1.94 -0.20
CA GLY A 63 -0.98 2.26 -0.61
C GLY A 63 -0.14 2.99 0.43
N ASN A 64 1.17 2.86 0.23
CA ASN A 64 2.17 3.24 1.22
C ASN A 64 3.08 4.38 0.73
N TYR A 65 2.48 5.36 0.04
CA TYR A 65 3.17 6.54 -0.47
C TYR A 65 2.98 7.70 0.50
N ALA A 66 4.04 8.03 1.26
CA ALA A 66 4.01 9.09 2.26
C ALA A 66 3.90 10.49 1.64
N SER A 67 4.50 10.71 0.48
CA SER A 67 4.48 12.02 -0.21
C SER A 67 3.07 12.44 -0.63
N THR A 68 2.23 11.48 -1.01
CA THR A 68 0.84 11.72 -1.44
C THR A 68 -0.19 11.35 -0.38
N LEU A 69 0.27 10.95 0.81
CA LEU A 69 -0.60 10.61 1.93
C LEU A 69 -1.56 11.75 2.32
N PRO A 70 -1.14 13.04 2.36
CA PRO A 70 -2.05 14.14 2.71
C PRO A 70 -3.29 14.22 1.82
N ILE A 71 -3.19 13.87 0.52
CA ILE A 71 -4.34 13.87 -0.41
C ILE A 71 -5.43 12.93 0.10
N ARG A 72 -5.05 11.70 0.47
CA ARG A 72 -5.96 10.68 0.97
C ARG A 72 -6.51 11.04 2.35
N LEU A 73 -5.65 11.56 3.25
CA LEU A 73 -6.08 11.91 4.60
C LEU A 73 -7.10 13.06 4.62
N ARG A 74 -6.97 14.06 3.74
CA ARG A 74 -7.93 15.18 3.66
C ARG A 74 -9.36 14.75 3.33
N ARG A 75 -9.54 13.67 2.56
CA ARG A 75 -10.86 13.19 2.10
C ARG A 75 -11.29 11.89 2.78
N ALA A 76 -10.41 11.23 3.54
CA ALA A 76 -10.73 9.97 4.20
C ALA A 76 -11.63 10.22 5.41
N THR A 77 -12.80 9.58 5.42
CA THR A 77 -13.64 9.47 6.63
C THR A 77 -13.04 8.50 7.64
N HIS A 78 -12.37 7.46 7.15
CA HIS A 78 -11.74 6.42 7.95
C HIS A 78 -10.36 6.08 7.40
N VAL A 79 -9.41 5.89 8.30
CA VAL A 79 -8.03 5.48 8.00
C VAL A 79 -7.74 4.18 8.74
N VAL A 80 -7.35 3.15 7.99
CA VAL A 80 -6.95 1.85 8.52
C VAL A 80 -5.43 1.77 8.48
N PHE A 81 -4.80 1.91 9.64
CA PHE A 81 -3.35 1.81 9.78
C PHE A 81 -2.95 0.45 10.36
N LEU A 82 -2.28 -0.37 9.55
CA LEU A 82 -1.77 -1.67 9.98
C LEU A 82 -0.39 -1.48 10.64
N ASP A 83 -0.40 -1.12 11.93
CA ASP A 83 0.80 -0.99 12.77
C ASP A 83 1.30 -2.36 13.28
N LEU A 84 1.74 -3.22 12.36
CA LEU A 84 2.27 -4.53 12.72
C LEU A 84 3.78 -4.47 13.01
N PRO A 85 4.28 -5.26 13.98
CA PRO A 85 5.72 -5.39 14.21
C PRO A 85 6.46 -5.83 12.94
N ALA A 86 7.68 -5.32 12.74
CA ALA A 86 8.50 -5.66 11.58
C ALA A 86 8.66 -7.18 11.36
N ARG A 87 8.80 -7.95 12.45
CA ARG A 87 8.84 -9.43 12.41
C ARG A 87 7.58 -10.04 11.78
N THR A 88 6.41 -9.48 12.05
CA THR A 88 5.13 -9.95 11.51
C THR A 88 5.02 -9.62 10.02
N CYS A 89 5.46 -8.42 9.62
CA CYS A 89 5.51 -8.03 8.20
C CYS A 89 6.46 -8.92 7.40
N LEU A 90 7.67 -9.19 7.93
CA LEU A 90 8.64 -10.11 7.32
C LEU A 90 8.09 -11.54 7.23
N TRP A 91 7.44 -12.02 8.29
CA TRP A 91 6.78 -13.32 8.29
C TRP A 91 5.67 -13.41 7.24
N GLY A 92 4.84 -12.37 7.09
CA GLY A 92 3.81 -12.29 6.05
C GLY A 92 4.39 -12.34 4.64
N ILE A 93 5.53 -11.67 4.41
CA ILE A 93 6.27 -11.75 3.14
C ILE A 93 6.81 -13.15 2.89
N ALA A 94 7.40 -13.79 3.91
CA ALA A 94 7.91 -15.15 3.81
C ALA A 94 6.79 -16.17 3.53
N GLN A 95 5.66 -16.08 4.23
CA GLN A 95 4.47 -16.90 3.96
C GLN A 95 3.93 -16.68 2.55
N ARG A 96 3.86 -15.43 2.09
CA ARG A 96 3.49 -15.10 0.71
C ARG A 96 4.46 -15.77 -0.27
N ARG A 97 5.77 -15.64 -0.06
CA ARG A 97 6.78 -16.28 -0.92
C ARG A 97 6.62 -17.80 -0.98
N MET A 98 6.37 -18.44 0.16
CA MET A 98 6.13 -19.89 0.21
C MET A 98 4.83 -20.28 -0.51
N ARG A 99 3.77 -19.49 -0.39
CA ARG A 99 2.47 -19.75 -1.04
C ARG A 99 2.50 -19.54 -2.55
N TYR A 100 3.31 -18.60 -3.04
CA TYR A 100 3.37 -18.22 -4.46
C TYR A 100 4.62 -18.75 -5.19
N ARG A 101 5.32 -19.74 -4.61
CA ARG A 101 6.57 -20.36 -5.13
C ARG A 101 6.46 -21.08 -6.49
N GLY A 102 5.41 -20.84 -7.27
CA GLY A 102 5.21 -21.35 -8.63
C GLY A 102 4.51 -20.39 -9.60
N GLY A 103 4.34 -19.11 -9.27
CA GLY A 103 3.68 -18.13 -10.14
C GLY A 103 4.48 -16.86 -10.28
N GLN A 104 5.09 -16.66 -11.46
CA GLN A 104 5.73 -15.42 -11.87
C GLN A 104 4.88 -14.20 -11.54
N HIS A 105 5.44 -13.26 -10.79
CA HIS A 105 5.18 -11.85 -11.04
C HIS A 105 6.51 -11.15 -11.23
N THR A 106 6.70 -10.68 -12.45
CA THR A 106 7.83 -9.97 -13.05
C THR A 106 8.11 -8.60 -12.41
N ASN A 107 7.54 -8.31 -11.23
CA ASN A 107 7.73 -7.05 -10.52
C ASN A 107 8.78 -7.29 -9.43
N GLY A 108 10.04 -7.29 -9.85
CA GLY A 108 11.25 -7.62 -9.07
C GLY A 108 11.57 -6.73 -7.85
N VAL A 109 10.57 -6.12 -7.23
CA VAL A 109 10.72 -5.30 -6.01
C VAL A 109 10.79 -6.16 -4.74
N TYR A 110 10.23 -7.38 -4.75
CA TYR A 110 10.14 -8.23 -3.56
C TYR A 110 11.12 -9.41 -3.52
N ASP A 111 11.87 -9.65 -4.61
CA ASP A 111 12.67 -10.88 -4.71
C ASP A 111 14.02 -10.81 -4.01
N ARG A 112 14.45 -9.60 -3.64
CA ARG A 112 15.60 -9.37 -2.78
C ARG A 112 15.13 -8.88 -1.42
N ILE A 113 14.96 -9.81 -0.47
CA ILE A 113 14.96 -9.47 0.96
C ILE A 113 16.41 -9.05 1.29
N THR A 114 16.77 -7.84 0.89
CA THR A 114 18.06 -7.24 1.18
C THR A 114 18.06 -6.72 2.61
N TRP A 115 19.23 -6.64 3.24
CA TRP A 115 19.37 -6.03 4.57
C TRP A 115 18.76 -4.62 4.63
N SER A 116 18.90 -3.83 3.55
CA SER A 116 18.27 -2.51 3.39
C SER A 116 16.74 -2.52 3.42
N PHE A 117 16.11 -3.61 2.99
CA PHE A 117 14.65 -3.77 3.03
C PHE A 117 14.18 -4.15 4.44
N ILE A 118 14.97 -4.96 5.16
CA ILE A 118 14.72 -5.29 6.56
C ILE A 118 14.84 -4.04 7.44
N THR A 119 15.88 -3.22 7.25
CA THR A 119 16.06 -1.96 7.98
C THR A 119 14.94 -0.97 7.68
N TYR A 120 14.51 -0.87 6.42
CA TYR A 120 13.34 -0.07 6.03
C TYR A 120 12.07 -0.52 6.78
N ILE A 121 11.77 -1.83 6.82
CA ILE A 121 10.60 -2.34 7.57
C ILE A 121 10.73 -2.06 9.07
N TRP A 122 11.94 -2.14 9.62
CA TRP A 122 12.20 -1.84 11.03
C TRP A 122 11.99 -0.36 11.37
N GLY A 123 12.42 0.55 10.48
CA GLY A 123 12.23 2.00 10.62
C GLY A 123 10.81 2.47 10.29
N TYR A 124 10.08 1.71 9.46
CA TYR A 124 8.75 2.06 8.95
C TYR A 124 7.76 2.49 10.03
N ARG A 125 7.67 1.71 11.12
CA ARG A 125 6.78 2.00 12.24
C ARG A 125 7.07 3.37 12.87
N ARG A 126 8.36 3.68 13.03
CA ARG A 126 8.83 4.92 13.66
C ARG A 126 8.63 6.13 12.76
N GLU A 127 8.74 5.96 11.45
CA GLU A 127 8.60 7.03 10.46
C GLU A 127 7.14 7.32 10.06
N MET A 128 6.28 6.30 9.99
CA MET A 128 4.91 6.45 9.52
C MET A 128 3.90 6.75 10.63
N ALA A 129 4.11 6.25 11.85
CA ALA A 129 3.24 6.55 12.98
C ALA A 129 2.99 8.06 13.21
N PRO A 130 4.00 8.97 13.15
CA PRO A 130 3.76 10.41 13.31
C PRO A 130 3.11 11.09 12.09
N ARG A 131 2.99 10.41 10.94
CA ARG A 131 2.41 10.96 9.70
C ARG A 131 0.94 10.61 9.50
N VAL A 132 0.45 9.63 10.26
CA VAL A 132 -0.93 9.15 10.21
C VAL A 132 -1.75 9.63 11.41
N ARG A 133 -1.09 10.26 12.39
CA ARG A 133 -1.67 10.79 13.63
C ARG A 133 -1.81 12.29 13.56
#